data_AF-A0A1I7JX27-F1
#
_entry.id   AF-A0A1I7JX27-F1
#
_cell.length_a   1.000
_cell.length_b   1.000
_cell.length_c   1.000
_cell.angle_alpha   90.00
_cell.angle_beta   90.00
_cell.angle_gamma   90.00
#
_symmetry.space_group_name_H-M   'P 1'
#
loop_
_entity.id
_entity.type
_entity.pdbx_description
1 polymer ?
#
loop_
_entity_poly.entity_id
_entity_poly.type
_entity_poly.pdbx_seq_one_letter_code
_entity_poly.pdbx_strand_id
1 'polypeptide(L)'
;MPVFGYCIARGFYYSKEHGTLNNYIKNLLILTIASEIPYYLMEKKPAIDIGLTWLISVIVLYILEGDIPNLKKIALAGLILLFTAGLYMFISFDYGIYGSLTAVCMYYLMIKKNDPYNMFLALVILWAFYVLIMRQAFEQFFAVFSIIPIALLKPIDERVKLPKRLYYWFYPVHMIVLLILERIFVK
;
A
#
# COMPACT_ATOMS: atom_id res chain seq x y z
N MET A 1 -5.68 4.04 -3.62
CA MET A 1 -4.51 3.81 -2.73
C MET A 1 -4.76 3.98 -1.25
N PRO A 2 -5.34 5.08 -0.76
CA PRO A 2 -5.25 5.37 0.68
C PRO A 2 -5.96 4.32 1.56
N VAL A 3 -7.04 3.71 1.07
CA VAL A 3 -7.69 2.56 1.72
C VAL A 3 -6.72 1.38 1.88
N PHE A 4 -6.01 0.97 0.81
CA PHE A 4 -4.99 -0.09 0.90
C PHE A 4 -3.84 0.32 1.82
N GLY A 5 -3.38 1.57 1.75
CA GLY A 5 -2.36 2.10 2.65
C GLY A 5 -2.77 2.01 4.12
N TYR A 6 -4.03 2.31 4.44
CA TYR A 6 -4.61 2.13 5.77
C TYR A 6 -4.65 0.65 6.18
N CYS A 7 -5.08 -0.25 5.30
CA CYS A 7 -5.09 -1.69 5.56
C CYS A 7 -3.68 -2.24 5.84
N ILE A 8 -2.66 -1.82 5.08
CA ILE A 8 -1.27 -2.22 5.30
C ILE A 8 -0.74 -1.68 6.62
N ALA A 9 -0.98 -0.39 6.91
CA ALA A 9 -0.59 0.24 8.18
C ALA A 9 -1.21 -0.47 9.38
N ARG A 10 -2.52 -0.78 9.30
CA ARG A 10 -3.26 -1.51 10.32
C ARG A 10 -2.74 -2.94 10.47
N GLY A 11 -2.56 -3.65 9.35
CA GLY A 11 -2.03 -5.02 9.33
C GLY A 11 -0.65 -5.12 9.96
N PHE A 12 0.22 -4.15 9.68
CA PHE A 12 1.53 -4.03 10.32
C PHE A 12 1.42 -3.81 11.84
N TYR A 13 0.61 -2.83 12.26
CA TYR A 13 0.42 -2.51 13.68
C TYR A 13 -0.04 -3.73 14.50
N TYR A 14 -1.13 -4.38 14.10
CA TYR A 14 -1.65 -5.54 14.84
C TYR A 14 -0.68 -6.73 14.81
N SER A 15 -0.03 -6.98 13.67
CA SER A 15 0.92 -8.10 13.57
C SER A 15 2.16 -7.87 14.43
N LYS A 16 2.61 -6.62 14.57
CA LYS A 16 3.68 -6.24 15.49
C LYS A 16 3.25 -6.42 16.95
N GLU A 17 2.08 -5.90 17.31
CA GLU A 17 1.52 -6.00 18.67
C GLU A 17 1.36 -7.46 19.13
N HIS A 18 0.94 -8.36 18.23
CA HIS A 18 0.71 -9.77 18.53
C HIS A 18 1.93 -10.67 18.27
N GLY A 19 3.10 -10.11 17.93
CA GLY A 19 4.32 -10.89 17.66
C GLY A 19 4.24 -11.82 16.44
N THR A 20 3.35 -11.55 15.48
CA THR A 20 3.14 -12.38 14.27
C THR A 20 3.60 -11.72 12.98
N LEU A 21 4.43 -10.68 13.09
CA LEU A 21 4.89 -9.86 11.96
C LEU A 21 5.58 -10.66 10.84
N ASN A 22 6.39 -11.65 11.19
CA ASN A 22 7.05 -12.51 10.19
C ASN A 22 6.04 -13.29 9.35
N ASN A 23 4.96 -13.78 9.97
CA ASN A 23 3.89 -14.47 9.24
C ASN A 23 3.11 -13.49 8.35
N TYR A 24 2.90 -12.26 8.81
CA TYR A 24 2.27 -11.21 7.99
C TYR A 24 3.10 -10.89 6.75
N ILE A 25 4.42 -10.67 6.90
CA ILE A 25 5.34 -10.43 5.78
C ILE A 25 5.35 -11.62 4.81
N LYS A 26 5.45 -12.85 5.33
CA LYS A 26 5.42 -14.07 4.51
C LYS A 26 4.11 -14.19 3.72
N ASN A 27 2.97 -13.96 4.36
CA ASN A 27 1.67 -14.05 3.69
C ASN A 27 1.51 -12.95 2.64
N LEU A 28 2.00 -11.75 2.92
CA LEU A 28 2.01 -10.65 1.96
C LEU A 28 2.91 -10.97 0.76
N LEU A 29 4.06 -11.63 0.98
CA LEU A 29 4.93 -12.07 -0.12
C LEU A 29 4.27 -13.15 -0.98
N ILE A 30 3.63 -14.13 -0.36
CA ILE A 30 2.86 -15.15 -1.08
C ILE A 30 1.73 -14.50 -1.88
N LEU A 31 1.05 -13.51 -1.29
CA LEU A 31 -0.02 -12.75 -1.94
C LEU A 31 0.50 -12.06 -3.20
N THR A 32 1.57 -11.28 -3.08
CA THR A 32 2.23 -10.58 -4.19
C THR A 32 2.58 -11.53 -5.33
N ILE A 33 3.23 -12.66 -5.03
CA ILE A 33 3.61 -13.63 -6.07
C ILE A 33 2.36 -14.24 -6.73
N ALA A 34 1.32 -14.53 -5.95
CA ALA A 34 0.09 -15.12 -6.47
C ALA A 34 -0.71 -14.14 -7.34
N SER A 35 -0.71 -12.84 -7.01
CA SER A 35 -1.41 -11.80 -7.78
C SER A 35 -0.62 -11.29 -8.98
N GLU A 36 0.69 -11.48 -9.01
CA GLU A 36 1.52 -11.13 -10.17
C GLU A 36 1.09 -11.87 -11.44
N ILE A 37 0.66 -13.15 -11.32
CA ILE A 37 0.23 -13.96 -12.47
C ILE A 37 -0.99 -13.33 -13.19
N PRO A 38 -2.14 -13.11 -12.53
CA PRO A 38 -3.27 -12.48 -13.21
C PRO A 38 -2.97 -11.03 -13.61
N TYR A 39 -2.14 -10.31 -12.85
CA TYR A 39 -1.73 -8.95 -13.20
C TYR A 39 -0.92 -8.91 -14.51
N TYR A 40 0.08 -9.78 -14.66
CA TYR A 40 0.86 -9.93 -15.89
C TYR A 40 0.00 -10.33 -17.10
N LEU A 41 -1.06 -11.12 -16.89
CA LEU A 41 -1.98 -11.49 -17.98
C LEU A 41 -2.88 -10.33 -18.44
N MET A 42 -3.14 -9.36 -17.56
CA MET A 42 -3.90 -8.14 -17.88
C MET A 42 -2.99 -7.06 -18.48
N GLU A 43 -1.82 -6.84 -17.88
CA GLU A 43 -0.86 -5.86 -18.34
C GLU A 43 -0.12 -6.36 -19.57
N LYS A 44 -0.36 -5.72 -20.72
CA LYS A 44 0.29 -6.06 -22.01
C LYS A 44 1.76 -5.61 -22.07
N LYS A 45 2.34 -5.21 -20.94
CA LYS A 45 3.70 -4.69 -20.78
C LYS A 45 4.31 -5.23 -19.47
N PRO A 46 5.64 -5.28 -19.36
CA PRO A 46 6.29 -5.66 -18.11
C PRO A 46 5.97 -4.63 -17.03
N ALA A 47 5.07 -5.02 -16.12
CA ALA A 47 4.69 -4.24 -14.96
C ALA A 47 4.61 -5.18 -13.75
N ILE A 48 5.00 -4.67 -12.57
CA ILE A 48 4.88 -5.39 -11.30
C ILE A 48 3.63 -4.90 -10.57
N ASP A 49 2.92 -5.84 -9.95
CA ASP A 49 1.71 -5.53 -9.22
C ASP A 49 1.93 -4.65 -7.98
N ILE A 50 0.82 -4.17 -7.43
CA ILE A 50 0.81 -3.36 -6.20
C ILE A 50 1.35 -4.11 -4.97
N GLY A 51 1.41 -5.43 -5.00
CA GLY A 51 1.88 -6.26 -3.90
C GLY A 51 3.33 -5.96 -3.55
N LEU A 52 4.16 -5.60 -4.54
CA LEU A 52 5.53 -5.13 -4.27
C LEU A 52 5.52 -3.80 -3.48
N THR A 53 4.66 -2.85 -3.86
CA THR A 53 4.47 -1.59 -3.12
C THR A 53 4.06 -1.84 -1.67
N TRP A 54 3.19 -2.82 -1.42
CA TRP A 54 2.81 -3.20 -0.06
C TRP A 54 3.96 -3.81 0.74
N LEU A 55 4.76 -4.69 0.13
CA LEU A 55 5.94 -5.27 0.78
C LEU A 55 6.97 -4.19 1.14
N ILE A 56 7.25 -3.27 0.23
CA ILE A 56 8.16 -2.15 0.47
C ILE A 56 7.66 -1.29 1.64
N SER A 57 6.36 -0.99 1.67
CA SER A 57 5.72 -0.27 2.78
C SER A 57 5.99 -0.93 4.12
N VAL A 58 5.80 -2.25 4.21
CA VAL A 58 5.99 -3.02 5.44
C VAL A 58 7.46 -3.08 5.85
N ILE A 59 8.37 -3.23 4.90
CA ILE A 59 9.83 -3.23 5.17
C ILE A 59 10.27 -1.86 5.69
N VAL A 60 9.81 -0.77 5.06
CA VAL A 60 10.10 0.61 5.52
C VAL A 60 9.57 0.81 6.94
N LEU A 61 8.32 0.40 7.22
CA LEU A 61 7.76 0.47 8.56
C LEU A 61 8.55 -0.36 9.56
N TYR A 62 8.95 -1.58 9.21
CA TYR A 62 9.77 -2.45 10.06
C TYR A 62 11.08 -1.78 10.48
N ILE A 63 11.75 -1.10 9.54
CA ILE A 63 13.00 -0.38 9.80
C ILE A 63 12.77 0.84 10.69
N LEU A 64 11.77 1.67 10.36
CA LEU A 64 11.46 2.88 11.14
C LEU A 64 11.04 2.55 12.58
N GLU A 65 10.46 1.37 12.78
CA GLU A 65 9.92 0.92 14.05
C GLU A 65 10.83 -0.04 14.84
N GLY A 66 12.02 -0.35 14.31
CA GLY A 66 13.02 -1.19 14.98
C GLY A 66 13.82 -0.45 16.06
N ASP A 67 14.78 -1.13 16.71
CA ASP A 67 15.55 -0.57 17.84
C ASP A 67 16.94 -0.05 17.46
N ILE A 68 17.07 0.54 16.27
CA ILE A 68 18.32 1.14 15.78
C ILE A 68 18.31 2.68 15.91
N PRO A 69 19.47 3.37 15.88
CA PRO A 69 19.53 4.83 15.95
C PRO A 69 18.71 5.54 14.86
N ASN A 70 18.04 6.64 15.21
CA ASN A 70 17.09 7.35 14.32
C ASN A 70 17.69 7.73 12.96
N LEU A 71 18.92 8.24 12.94
CA LEU A 71 19.59 8.60 11.68
C LEU A 71 19.77 7.38 10.76
N LYS A 72 20.12 6.22 11.33
CA LYS A 72 20.28 4.97 10.58
C LYS A 72 18.94 4.47 10.03
N LYS A 73 17.85 4.59 10.80
CA LYS A 73 16.49 4.23 10.35
C LYS A 73 16.09 5.04 9.12
N ILE A 74 16.23 6.37 9.23
CA ILE A 74 15.85 7.30 8.17
C ILE A 74 16.72 7.06 6.93
N ALA A 75 18.03 6.89 7.09
CA ALA A 75 18.94 6.62 5.99
C ALA A 75 18.59 5.29 5.27
N LEU A 76 18.32 4.22 6.02
CA LEU A 76 18.00 2.92 5.43
C LEU A 76 16.63 2.91 4.76
N ALA A 77 15.61 3.49 5.40
CA ALA A 77 14.29 3.67 4.79
C ALA A 77 14.37 4.52 3.52
N GLY A 78 15.12 5.63 3.56
CA GLY A 78 15.38 6.49 2.41
C GLY A 78 16.08 5.75 1.28
N LEU A 79 17.10 4.93 1.59
CA LEU A 79 17.82 4.13 0.60
C LEU A 79 16.90 3.12 -0.11
N ILE A 80 16.01 2.46 0.63
CA ILE A 80 15.03 1.53 0.06
C ILE A 80 14.05 2.26 -0.86
N LEU A 81 13.55 3.42 -0.45
CA LEU A 81 12.64 4.23 -1.28
C LEU A 81 13.34 4.78 -2.52
N LEU A 82 14.61 5.19 -2.41
CA LEU A 82 15.44 5.61 -3.56
C LEU A 82 15.73 4.46 -4.51
N PHE A 83 16.07 3.29 -3.98
CA PHE A 83 16.26 2.08 -4.78
C PHE A 83 14.97 1.72 -5.52
N THR A 84 13.83 1.79 -4.83
CA THR A 84 12.51 1.63 -5.44
C THR A 84 12.33 2.65 -6.56
N ALA A 85 12.58 3.95 -6.33
CA ALA A 85 12.55 4.97 -7.38
C ALA A 85 13.37 4.60 -8.61
N GLY A 86 14.58 4.10 -8.38
CA GLY A 86 15.50 3.68 -9.45
C GLY A 86 14.95 2.50 -10.26
N LEU A 87 14.35 1.51 -9.59
CA LEU A 87 13.70 0.39 -10.27
C LEU A 87 12.56 0.84 -11.19
N TYR A 88 11.85 1.94 -10.85
CA TYR A 88 10.70 2.42 -11.63
C TYR A 88 11.09 2.82 -13.05
N MET A 89 12.34 3.23 -13.23
CA MET A 89 12.88 3.63 -14.53
C MET A 89 13.02 2.45 -15.50
N PHE A 90 13.06 1.22 -14.98
CA PHE A 90 13.25 0.01 -15.79
C PHE A 90 12.00 -0.86 -15.85
N ILE A 91 11.20 -0.86 -14.78
CA ILE A 91 9.99 -1.68 -14.66
C ILE A 91 8.90 -0.81 -14.04
N SER A 92 7.76 -0.69 -14.72
CA SER A 92 6.59 -0.01 -14.16
C SER A 92 6.04 -0.80 -12.98
N PHE A 93 5.72 -0.12 -11.89
CA PHE A 93 5.01 -0.72 -10.77
C PHE A 93 3.89 0.15 -10.28
N ASP A 94 2.83 -0.52 -9.83
CA ASP A 94 1.63 0.14 -9.38
C ASP A 94 1.89 0.97 -8.12
N TYR A 95 1.72 2.28 -8.27
CA TYR A 95 1.81 3.33 -7.24
C TYR A 95 3.18 3.55 -6.58
N GLY A 96 4.08 2.58 -6.62
CA GLY A 96 5.49 2.69 -6.21
C GLY A 96 5.73 3.45 -4.90
N ILE A 97 6.59 4.46 -4.95
CA ILE A 97 6.94 5.29 -3.79
C ILE A 97 5.72 6.01 -3.22
N TYR A 98 4.81 6.49 -4.08
CA TYR A 98 3.61 7.20 -3.64
C TYR A 98 2.73 6.28 -2.77
N GLY A 99 2.51 5.04 -3.22
CA GLY A 99 1.78 4.04 -2.43
C GLY A 99 2.50 3.71 -1.11
N SER A 100 3.83 3.56 -1.16
CA SER A 100 4.65 3.24 0.01
C SER A 100 4.60 4.33 1.09
N LEU A 101 4.81 5.59 0.68
CA LEU A 101 4.73 6.74 1.58
C LEU A 101 3.31 6.93 2.14
N THR A 102 2.29 6.68 1.31
CA THR A 102 0.89 6.73 1.77
C THR A 102 0.66 5.75 2.93
N ALA A 103 1.15 4.51 2.84
CA ALA A 103 1.02 3.52 3.90
C ALA A 103 1.80 3.93 5.17
N VAL A 104 3.00 4.50 5.01
CA VAL A 104 3.80 5.02 6.14
C VAL A 104 3.08 6.17 6.84
N CYS A 105 2.53 7.13 6.09
CA CYS A 105 1.74 8.23 6.65
C CYS A 105 0.48 7.71 7.36
N MET A 106 -0.24 6.74 6.78
CA MET A 106 -1.40 6.11 7.42
C MET A 106 -1.02 5.49 8.77
N TYR A 107 0.11 4.81 8.86
CA TYR A 107 0.57 4.23 10.12
C TYR A 107 0.82 5.29 11.20
N TYR A 108 1.59 6.33 10.89
CA TYR A 108 1.94 7.33 11.90
C TYR A 108 0.79 8.28 12.24
N LEU A 109 0.00 8.71 11.25
CA LEU A 109 -1.04 9.71 11.43
C LEU A 109 -2.37 9.08 11.80
N MET A 110 -2.83 8.05 11.09
CA MET A 110 -4.13 7.43 11.36
C MET A 110 -4.07 6.37 12.46
N ILE A 111 -3.09 5.47 12.43
CA ILE A 111 -3.04 4.37 13.41
C ILE A 111 -2.49 4.85 14.76
N LYS A 112 -1.30 5.45 14.78
CA LYS A 112 -0.65 5.87 16.04
C LYS A 112 -1.23 7.14 16.67
N LYS A 113 -1.50 8.17 15.87
CA LYS A 113 -1.91 9.50 16.36
C LYS A 113 -3.43 9.76 16.28
N ASN A 114 -4.15 8.95 15.50
CA ASN A 114 -5.57 9.18 15.19
C ASN A 114 -5.86 10.60 14.70
N ASP A 115 -5.05 11.09 13.79
CA ASP A 115 -5.04 12.46 13.28
C ASP A 115 -5.43 12.50 11.79
N PRO A 116 -6.74 12.46 11.48
CA PRO A 116 -7.22 12.46 10.10
C PRO A 116 -6.97 13.78 9.39
N TYR A 117 -6.82 14.89 10.11
CA TYR A 117 -6.58 16.20 9.50
C TYR A 117 -5.17 16.29 8.91
N ASN A 118 -4.16 15.93 9.70
CA ASN A 118 -2.79 15.88 9.17
C ASN A 118 -2.62 14.76 8.13
N MET A 119 -3.39 13.67 8.24
CA MET A 119 -3.40 12.66 7.18
C MET A 119 -3.99 13.19 5.87
N PHE A 120 -5.07 13.96 5.92
CA PHE A 120 -5.63 14.61 4.73
C PHE A 120 -4.60 15.54 4.07
N LEU A 121 -3.93 16.39 4.86
CA LEU A 121 -2.85 17.24 4.35
C LEU A 121 -1.70 16.42 3.75
N ALA A 122 -1.29 15.34 4.41
CA ALA A 122 -0.26 14.44 3.88
C ALA A 122 -0.67 13.82 2.54
N LEU A 123 -1.92 13.39 2.37
CA LEU A 123 -2.43 12.87 1.11
C LEU A 123 -2.46 13.92 0.00
N VAL A 124 -2.86 15.16 0.31
CA VAL A 124 -2.82 16.28 -0.65
C VAL A 124 -1.39 16.55 -1.10
N ILE A 125 -0.44 16.61 -0.17
CA ILE A 125 0.98 16.83 -0.47
C ILE A 125 1.54 15.69 -1.32
N LEU A 126 1.29 14.44 -0.93
CA LEU A 126 1.75 13.26 -1.67
C LEU A 126 1.14 13.21 -3.08
N TRP A 127 -0.14 13.55 -3.23
CA TRP A 127 -0.80 13.66 -4.53
C TRP A 127 -0.16 14.75 -5.39
N ALA A 128 0.08 15.93 -4.83
CA ALA A 128 0.72 17.04 -5.55
C ALA A 128 2.11 16.62 -6.05
N PHE A 129 2.93 15.99 -5.20
CA PHE A 129 4.23 15.44 -5.62
C PHE A 129 4.09 14.38 -6.70
N TYR A 130 3.10 13.48 -6.58
CA TYR A 130 2.88 12.43 -7.57
C TYR A 130 2.50 12.99 -8.94
N VAL A 131 1.62 13.99 -8.99
CA VAL A 131 1.24 14.67 -10.24
C VAL A 131 2.43 15.41 -10.86
N LEU A 132 3.25 16.10 -10.05
CA LEU A 132 4.43 16.81 -10.55
C LEU A 132 5.46 15.88 -11.20
N ILE A 133 5.62 14.67 -10.64
CA ILE A 133 6.59 13.68 -11.14
C ILE A 133 6.03 12.91 -12.35
N MET A 134 4.81 12.39 -12.25
CA MET A 134 4.23 11.51 -13.27
C MET A 134 3.57 12.27 -14.42
N ARG A 135 3.32 13.58 -14.28
CA ARG A 135 2.64 14.46 -15.25
C ARG A 135 1.22 14.03 -15.66
N GLN A 136 0.71 12.96 -15.08
CA GLN A 136 -0.61 12.37 -15.28
C GLN A 136 -1.01 11.74 -13.95
N ALA A 137 -2.15 12.15 -13.34
CA ALA A 137 -2.82 11.48 -12.20
C ALA A 137 -3.92 12.35 -11.54
N PHE A 138 -4.65 13.18 -12.30
CA PHE A 138 -5.72 14.01 -11.71
C PHE A 138 -6.81 13.16 -11.04
N GLU A 139 -7.07 11.96 -11.56
CA GLU A 139 -8.04 11.01 -10.99
C GLU A 139 -7.70 10.60 -9.55
N GLN A 140 -6.41 10.61 -9.18
CA GLN A 140 -6.00 10.28 -7.82
C GLN A 140 -6.34 11.37 -6.80
N PHE A 141 -6.73 12.57 -7.24
CA PHE A 141 -7.21 13.62 -6.34
C PHE A 141 -8.44 13.17 -5.55
N PHE A 142 -9.36 12.45 -6.21
CA PHE A 142 -10.55 11.92 -5.53
C PHE A 142 -10.20 10.90 -4.45
N ALA A 143 -9.07 10.21 -4.58
CA ALA A 143 -8.62 9.26 -3.58
C ALA A 143 -8.28 9.93 -2.24
N VAL A 144 -7.90 11.22 -2.22
CA VAL A 144 -7.63 11.99 -1.00
C VAL A 144 -8.84 11.98 -0.07
N PHE A 145 -10.05 12.10 -0.61
CA PHE A 145 -11.29 12.13 0.16
C PHE A 145 -11.64 10.80 0.82
N SER A 146 -10.97 9.69 0.46
CA SER A 146 -11.15 8.41 1.15
C SER A 146 -10.76 8.46 2.63
N ILE A 147 -10.05 9.51 3.08
CA ILE A 147 -9.81 9.72 4.50
C ILE A 147 -11.11 9.91 5.30
N ILE A 148 -12.15 10.49 4.70
CA ILE A 148 -13.44 10.75 5.36
C ILE A 148 -14.10 9.42 5.77
N PRO A 149 -14.39 8.48 4.84
CA PRO A 149 -14.96 7.20 5.24
C PRO A 149 -14.01 6.39 6.12
N ILE A 150 -12.68 6.45 5.92
CA ILE A 150 -11.73 5.76 6.81
C ILE A 150 -11.86 6.28 8.24
N ALA A 151 -11.87 7.60 8.45
CA ALA A 151 -11.97 8.20 9.77
C ALA A 151 -13.33 7.91 10.44
N LEU A 152 -14.43 7.96 9.69
CA LEU A 152 -15.76 7.66 10.19
C LEU A 152 -15.97 6.18 10.54
N LEU A 153 -15.38 5.27 9.76
CA LEU A 153 -15.57 3.83 9.92
C LEU A 153 -14.54 3.18 10.85
N LYS A 154 -13.40 3.83 11.12
CA LYS A 154 -12.35 3.32 12.03
C LYS A 154 -12.89 2.83 13.39
N PRO A 155 -13.83 3.51 14.08
CA PRO A 155 -14.37 3.02 15.35
C PRO A 155 -15.19 1.72 15.24
N ILE A 156 -15.72 1.44 14.05
CA ILE A 156 -16.53 0.24 13.75
C ILE A 156 -15.63 -0.90 13.27
N ASP A 157 -14.52 -0.55 12.61
CA ASP A 157 -13.54 -1.49 12.04
C ASP A 157 -12.94 -2.45 13.08
N GLU A 158 -12.84 -2.03 14.35
CA GLU A 158 -12.40 -2.89 15.46
C GLU A 158 -13.48 -3.90 15.92
N ARG A 159 -14.75 -3.60 15.64
CA ARG A 159 -15.90 -4.43 16.05
C ARG A 159 -16.21 -5.52 15.03
N VAL A 160 -16.03 -5.23 13.74
CA VAL A 160 -16.35 -6.16 12.65
C VAL A 160 -15.13 -6.99 12.28
N LYS A 161 -15.09 -8.25 12.72
CA LYS A 161 -14.02 -9.19 12.40
C LYS A 161 -14.37 -10.01 11.16
N LEU A 162 -13.85 -9.62 10.00
CA LEU A 162 -13.92 -10.45 8.80
C LEU A 162 -12.88 -11.60 8.85
N PRO A 163 -13.14 -12.75 8.19
CA PRO A 163 -12.18 -13.84 8.12
C PRO A 163 -10.87 -13.39 7.46
N LYS A 164 -9.73 -13.70 8.08
CA LYS A 164 -8.39 -13.34 7.54
C LYS A 164 -8.21 -13.76 6.07
N ARG A 165 -8.71 -14.95 5.71
CA ARG A 165 -8.65 -15.48 4.33
C ARG A 165 -9.35 -14.58 3.33
N LEU A 166 -10.45 -13.93 3.69
CA LEU A 166 -11.19 -13.03 2.79
C LEU A 166 -10.28 -11.88 2.33
N TYR A 167 -9.53 -11.26 3.26
CA TYR A 167 -8.63 -10.16 2.92
C TYR A 167 -7.51 -10.57 1.97
N TYR A 168 -6.89 -11.72 2.19
CA TYR A 168 -5.81 -12.20 1.32
C TYR A 168 -6.34 -12.64 -0.06
N TRP A 169 -7.48 -13.32 -0.13
CA TRP A 169 -8.03 -13.78 -1.42
C TRP A 169 -8.73 -12.67 -2.21
N PHE A 170 -9.17 -11.58 -1.56
CA PHE A 170 -9.81 -10.48 -2.25
C PHE A 170 -8.94 -9.93 -3.40
N TYR A 171 -7.63 -9.77 -3.19
CA TYR A 171 -6.76 -9.19 -4.20
C TYR A 171 -6.57 -10.11 -5.46
N PRO A 172 -6.14 -11.37 -5.35
CA PRO A 172 -6.01 -12.23 -6.53
C PRO A 172 -7.35 -12.51 -7.21
N VAL A 173 -8.43 -12.66 -6.43
CA VAL A 173 -9.77 -12.95 -6.98
C VAL A 173 -10.33 -11.77 -7.76
N HIS A 174 -10.25 -10.53 -7.26
CA HIS A 174 -10.76 -9.39 -8.04
C HIS A 174 -9.98 -9.20 -9.33
N MET A 175 -8.65 -9.45 -9.35
CA MET A 175 -7.85 -9.42 -10.57
C MET A 175 -8.32 -10.48 -11.59
N ILE A 176 -8.57 -11.71 -11.14
CA ILE A 176 -9.12 -12.77 -12.02
C ILE A 176 -10.49 -12.36 -12.57
N VAL A 177 -11.36 -11.78 -11.73
CA VAL A 177 -12.67 -11.30 -12.17
C VAL A 177 -12.53 -10.20 -13.23
N LEU A 178 -11.64 -9.23 -13.02
CA LEU A 178 -11.37 -8.18 -14.00
C LEU A 178 -10.83 -8.75 -15.31
N LEU A 179 -9.90 -9.70 -15.26
CA LEU A 179 -9.37 -10.40 -16.44
C LEU A 179 -10.49 -11.14 -17.21
N ILE A 180 -11.42 -11.80 -16.50
CA ILE A 180 -12.56 -12.47 -17.14
C ILE A 180 -13.47 -11.45 -17.81
N LEU A 181 -13.79 -10.34 -17.13
CA LEU A 181 -14.64 -9.28 -17.67
C LEU A 181 -14.00 -8.63 -18.90
N GLU A 182 -12.70 -8.33 -18.86
CA GLU A 182 -11.96 -7.79 -20.01
C GLU A 182 -12.10 -8.72 -21.23
N ARG A 183 -11.89 -10.03 -21.05
CA ARG A 183 -12.03 -11.02 -22.14
C ARG A 183 -13.45 -11.15 -22.70
N ILE A 184 -14.47 -10.84 -21.89
CA ILE A 184 -15.87 -10.90 -22.32
C ILE A 184 -16.26 -9.63 -23.09
N PHE A 185 -15.86 -8.44 -22.60
CA PHE A 185 -16.34 -7.16 -23.11
C PHE A 185 -15.41 -6.49 -24.14
N VAL A 186 -14.12 -6.81 -24.15
CA VAL A 186 -13.11 -6.15 -24.99
C VAL A 186 -12.59 -7.08 -26.08
N LYS A 187 -13.49 -7.80 -26.76
CA LYS A 187 -13.13 -8.61 -27.94
C LYS A 187 -12.44 -7.77 -29.01
#